data_AF-A0A200H6T0-F1
#
_entry.id   AF-A0A200H6T0-F1
#
_cell.length_a   1.000
_cell.length_b   1.000
_cell.length_c   1.000
_cell.angle_alpha   90.00
_cell.angle_beta   90.00
_cell.angle_gamma   90.00
#
_symmetry.space_group_name_H-M   'P 1'
#
loop_
_entity.id
_entity.type
_entity.pdbx_description
1 polymer ?
#
loop_
_entity_poly.entity_id
_entity_poly.type
_entity_poly.pdbx_seq_one_letter_code
_entity_poly.pdbx_strand_id
1 'polypeptide(L)'
;MLKKLVVAALALAFLAPSLVLIGIGVVMNPALSATGSCTIPGGSTVTIGDVPDELTVTTANGETFTLNRTQLTHAATIIETGNSIDGITRDGLVIALMAALTESTLRMLSNTSAYPESGDYPNDGDGFDHDSLGLFQMRPQSGWGTVAELMDPVYQAQAFFGGPTGPNHPSPRGLLDIPGWEQMDKGEAAQAVEVSAYPDRYRNYEPVAESILTTLTTTTTAGTDASGGDAVVPAAQTTTAGTSRVVFPMPEGTWVLTSEYGPRVHPITGEDSFHTGTDFAAPDGTPLLAAADGTVTVAEFSGGYGGLIVIEHTINGQTVATAYAHMWEHGVHVQVGDQVTAGQHIGDTGSSGNSTGPHLHFEVRLGGTNGEHTDPAVWLNAHNAADLPEPETGAPGGDCDPDSGTPGGEPDPVDGDPDRMVDDPTSDGQITARMLHLYTQTIAAFPDTSWACYSPRPGTVSEHPLGRACDGTFGNAIGGAATGPALDLGWQVTNWMREHADTLGIDYLIWQNQIWSTARADEGWRPYERGTDVTTRHDDHLHVTVRAGS
;
A
#
# COMPACT_ATOMS: atom_id res chain seq x y z
N MET A 1 70.80 -10.40 40.51
CA MET A 1 70.04 -10.71 39.27
C MET A 1 68.57 -11.02 39.54
N LEU A 2 68.23 -11.67 40.67
CA LEU A 2 66.85 -12.05 40.99
C LEU A 2 65.86 -10.86 41.17
N LYS A 3 66.29 -9.74 41.77
CA LYS A 3 65.43 -8.56 41.96
C LYS A 3 65.03 -7.84 40.67
N LYS A 4 65.84 -7.92 39.60
CA LYS A 4 65.51 -7.30 38.30
C LYS A 4 64.51 -8.14 37.50
N LEU A 5 64.52 -9.46 37.69
CA LEU A 5 63.57 -10.39 37.07
C LEU A 5 62.17 -10.27 37.68
N VAL A 6 62.07 -10.04 39.00
CA VAL A 6 60.77 -9.86 39.67
C VAL A 6 60.07 -8.57 39.25
N VAL A 7 60.81 -7.47 39.06
CA VAL A 7 60.25 -6.20 38.58
C VAL A 7 59.80 -6.31 37.12
N ALA A 8 60.54 -7.02 36.27
CA ALA A 8 60.14 -7.27 34.88
C ALA A 8 58.89 -8.16 34.79
N ALA A 9 58.77 -9.18 35.65
CA ALA A 9 57.60 -10.04 35.71
C ALA A 9 56.34 -9.31 36.19
N LEU A 10 56.48 -8.40 37.17
CA LEU A 10 55.37 -7.57 37.64
C LEU A 10 54.93 -6.51 36.62
N ALA A 11 55.87 -5.91 35.87
CA ALA A 11 55.54 -4.99 34.79
C ALA A 11 54.80 -5.70 33.64
N LEU A 12 55.16 -6.95 33.33
CA LEU A 12 54.47 -7.76 32.32
C LEU A 12 53.05 -8.16 32.78
N ALA A 13 52.86 -8.42 34.08
CA ALA A 13 51.55 -8.78 34.63
C ALA A 13 50.54 -7.61 34.63
N PHE A 14 51.02 -6.36 34.70
CA PHE A 14 50.17 -5.16 34.64
C PHE A 14 49.98 -4.57 33.23
N LEU A 15 50.84 -4.92 32.25
CA LEU A 15 50.69 -4.54 30.83
C LEU A 15 50.03 -5.62 29.96
N ALA A 16 49.97 -6.87 30.44
CA ALA A 16 49.31 -7.96 29.74
C ALA A 16 47.79 -7.73 29.52
N PRO A 17 47.01 -7.14 30.45
CA PRO A 17 45.59 -6.87 30.18
C PRO A 17 45.38 -5.81 29.08
N SER A 18 46.29 -4.85 28.95
CA SER A 18 46.19 -3.74 27.98
C SER A 18 46.68 -4.11 26.57
N LEU A 19 47.55 -5.12 26.43
CA LEU A 19 47.95 -5.68 25.13
C LEU A 19 46.96 -6.74 24.60
N VAL A 20 46.18 -7.36 25.48
CA VAL A 20 45.06 -8.24 25.07
C VAL A 20 43.86 -7.43 24.59
N LEU A 21 43.70 -6.17 25.05
CA LEU A 21 42.61 -5.27 24.61
C LEU A 21 42.91 -4.48 23.32
N ILE A 22 44.12 -4.58 22.75
CA ILE A 22 44.45 -4.00 21.42
C ILE A 22 44.58 -5.10 20.34
N GLY A 23 44.56 -6.37 20.73
CA GLY A 23 44.60 -7.53 19.81
C GLY A 23 43.24 -8.16 19.48
N ILE A 24 42.14 -7.67 20.05
CA ILE A 24 40.78 -8.23 19.86
C ILE A 24 39.91 -7.37 18.92
N GLY A 25 40.37 -6.19 18.50
CA GLY A 25 39.62 -5.28 17.62
C GLY A 25 39.85 -5.43 16.11
N VAL A 26 40.59 -6.44 15.64
CA VAL A 26 40.98 -6.55 14.20
C VAL A 26 40.77 -7.96 13.61
N VAL A 27 40.09 -8.87 14.31
CA VAL A 27 39.86 -10.23 13.76
C VAL A 27 38.42 -10.69 13.98
N MET A 28 37.47 -9.96 13.39
CA MET A 28 36.16 -10.51 13.01
C MET A 28 35.71 -9.81 11.72
N ASN A 29 36.39 -10.14 10.61
CA ASN A 29 35.80 -10.04 9.29
C ASN A 29 35.82 -11.46 8.71
N PRO A 30 34.70 -12.19 8.69
CA PRO A 30 34.66 -13.51 8.08
C PRO A 30 34.62 -13.45 6.54
N ALA A 31 34.87 -12.31 5.89
CA ALA A 31 34.94 -12.23 4.42
C ALA A 31 36.28 -12.69 3.81
N LEU A 32 37.20 -13.30 4.57
CA LEU A 32 38.46 -13.80 4.03
C LEU A 32 38.66 -15.28 4.34
N SER A 33 38.25 -16.10 3.39
CA SER A 33 38.55 -17.54 3.18
C SER A 33 37.47 -18.54 3.61
N ALA A 34 36.46 -18.72 2.77
CA ALA A 34 35.68 -19.95 2.71
C ALA A 34 35.32 -20.31 1.26
N THR A 35 36.25 -20.94 0.53
CA THR A 35 35.92 -21.66 -0.70
C THR A 35 35.27 -23.00 -0.32
N GLY A 36 33.96 -22.98 -0.09
CA GLY A 36 33.14 -24.15 0.18
C GLY A 36 32.07 -24.33 -0.89
N SER A 37 32.33 -25.17 -1.89
CA SER A 37 31.34 -25.54 -2.91
C SER A 37 30.42 -26.63 -2.35
N CYS A 38 29.12 -26.36 -2.25
CA CYS A 38 28.10 -27.40 -2.05
C CYS A 38 27.06 -27.29 -3.17
N THR A 39 26.93 -28.33 -3.97
CA THR A 39 26.02 -28.39 -5.13
C THR A 39 24.66 -28.95 -4.73
N ILE A 40 23.60 -28.21 -5.02
CA ILE A 40 22.20 -28.68 -5.05
C ILE A 40 21.75 -28.79 -6.52
N PRO A 41 21.01 -29.83 -6.93
CA PRO A 41 20.46 -29.90 -8.28
C PRO A 41 19.38 -28.84 -8.48
N GLY A 42 19.64 -27.84 -9.34
CA GLY A 42 18.61 -26.93 -9.88
C GLY A 42 18.61 -25.49 -9.35
N GLY A 43 19.43 -25.14 -8.36
CA GLY A 43 19.59 -23.77 -7.87
C GLY A 43 20.98 -23.23 -8.19
N SER A 44 21.07 -22.08 -8.87
CA SER A 44 22.34 -21.43 -9.17
C SER A 44 23.06 -21.05 -7.88
N THR A 45 24.11 -21.78 -7.49
CA THR A 45 25.01 -21.36 -6.40
C THR A 45 25.77 -20.12 -6.84
N VAL A 46 25.49 -19.02 -6.17
CA VAL A 46 26.09 -17.71 -6.40
C VAL A 46 27.36 -17.61 -5.55
N THR A 47 28.53 -17.48 -6.19
CA THR A 47 29.80 -17.26 -5.47
C THR A 47 30.06 -15.77 -5.35
N ILE A 48 30.35 -15.28 -4.14
CA ILE A 48 30.70 -13.88 -3.92
C ILE A 48 32.10 -13.61 -4.47
N GLY A 49 32.20 -12.60 -5.35
CA GLY A 49 33.46 -12.10 -5.90
C GLY A 49 34.11 -11.02 -5.01
N ASP A 50 35.14 -10.35 -5.54
CA ASP A 50 35.81 -9.28 -4.79
C ASP A 50 34.86 -8.07 -4.58
N VAL A 51 34.69 -7.65 -3.33
CA VAL A 51 33.93 -6.43 -2.99
C VAL A 51 34.70 -5.19 -3.48
N PRO A 52 34.13 -4.35 -4.36
CA PRO A 52 34.83 -3.17 -4.89
C PRO A 52 34.93 -2.05 -3.84
N ASP A 53 35.80 -1.07 -4.08
CA ASP A 53 35.98 0.08 -3.19
C ASP A 53 34.75 1.00 -3.14
N GLU A 54 34.07 1.12 -4.28
CA GLU A 54 32.84 1.87 -4.42
C GLU A 54 32.00 1.31 -5.57
N LEU A 55 30.69 1.56 -5.53
CA LEU A 55 29.75 1.23 -6.60
C LEU A 55 28.76 2.38 -6.76
N THR A 56 28.82 3.06 -7.91
CA THR A 56 27.80 4.04 -8.28
C THR A 56 26.59 3.32 -8.81
N VAL A 57 25.44 3.59 -8.20
CA VAL A 57 24.17 2.94 -8.46
C VAL A 57 23.10 3.99 -8.71
N THR A 58 22.07 3.60 -9.45
CA THR A 58 20.94 4.46 -9.76
C THR A 58 19.66 3.73 -9.35
N THR A 59 18.84 4.39 -8.55
CA THR A 59 17.51 3.93 -8.15
C THR A 59 16.52 3.97 -9.31
N ALA A 60 15.34 3.36 -9.13
CA ALA A 60 14.29 3.39 -10.13
C ALA A 60 13.80 4.82 -10.44
N ASN A 61 13.83 5.73 -9.45
CA ASN A 61 13.49 7.15 -9.63
C ASN A 61 14.65 8.00 -10.20
N GLY A 62 15.77 7.39 -10.59
CA GLY A 62 16.89 8.08 -11.24
C GLY A 62 17.88 8.75 -10.29
N GLU A 63 17.69 8.65 -8.97
CA GLU A 63 18.68 9.11 -8.00
C GLU A 63 19.95 8.28 -8.11
N THR A 64 21.06 8.95 -8.39
CA THR A 64 22.37 8.31 -8.49
C THR A 64 23.18 8.64 -7.26
N PHE A 65 23.67 7.60 -6.58
CA PHE A 65 24.55 7.73 -5.43
C PHE A 65 25.62 6.64 -5.45
N THR A 66 26.64 6.80 -4.60
CA THR A 66 27.77 5.88 -4.55
C THR A 66 27.78 5.16 -3.22
N LEU A 67 27.70 3.83 -3.28
CA LEU A 67 27.90 2.94 -2.14
C LEU A 67 29.40 2.74 -1.94
N ASN A 68 29.86 2.89 -0.71
CA ASN A 68 31.27 2.63 -0.36
C ASN A 68 31.52 1.15 -0.03
N ARG A 69 32.80 0.79 0.09
CA ARG A 69 33.22 -0.58 0.42
C ARG A 69 32.57 -1.18 1.66
N THR A 70 32.31 -0.38 2.70
CA THR A 70 31.67 -0.86 3.94
C THR A 70 30.23 -1.28 3.68
N GLN A 71 29.44 -0.44 3.00
CA GLN A 71 28.06 -0.75 2.62
C GLN A 71 27.99 -1.98 1.70
N LEU A 72 28.92 -2.11 0.77
CA LEU A 72 29.01 -3.28 -0.12
C LEU A 72 29.47 -4.55 0.62
N THR A 73 30.24 -4.41 1.70
CA THR A 73 30.58 -5.54 2.58
C THR A 73 29.35 -6.01 3.35
N HIS A 74 28.49 -5.10 3.82
CA HIS A 74 27.21 -5.47 4.43
C HIS A 74 26.29 -6.18 3.43
N ALA A 75 26.20 -5.68 2.19
CA ALA A 75 25.47 -6.37 1.13
C ALA A 75 26.02 -7.77 0.84
N ALA A 76 27.35 -7.94 0.81
CA ALA A 76 27.96 -9.26 0.66
C ALA A 76 27.57 -10.21 1.80
N THR A 77 27.54 -9.73 3.05
CA THR A 77 27.07 -10.51 4.21
C THR A 77 25.61 -10.95 4.06
N ILE A 78 24.72 -10.07 3.58
CA ILE A 78 23.30 -10.42 3.31
C ILE A 78 23.23 -11.53 2.25
N ILE A 79 23.99 -11.39 1.16
CA ILE A 79 24.03 -12.37 0.06
C ILE A 79 24.58 -13.72 0.52
N GLU A 80 25.68 -13.75 1.27
CA GLU A 80 26.30 -14.97 1.78
C GLU A 80 25.37 -15.69 2.76
N THR A 81 24.76 -14.93 3.67
CA THR A 81 23.82 -15.46 4.66
C THR A 81 22.60 -16.05 3.97
N GLY A 82 21.97 -15.33 3.04
CA GLY A 82 20.80 -15.82 2.30
C GLY A 82 21.10 -17.05 1.45
N ASN A 83 22.26 -17.10 0.79
CA ASN A 83 22.70 -18.29 0.03
C ASN A 83 22.91 -19.54 0.92
N SER A 84 23.12 -19.37 2.23
CA SER A 84 23.26 -20.49 3.17
C SER A 84 21.93 -21.02 3.71
N ILE A 85 20.81 -20.35 3.40
CA ILE A 85 19.47 -20.69 3.90
C ILE A 85 18.68 -21.40 2.79
N ASP A 86 18.22 -22.62 3.08
CA ASP A 86 17.37 -23.38 2.16
C ASP A 86 16.05 -22.63 1.88
N GLY A 87 15.69 -22.52 0.60
CA GLY A 87 14.46 -21.86 0.15
C GLY A 87 14.64 -20.40 -0.29
N ILE A 88 15.80 -19.78 -0.05
CA ILE A 88 16.09 -18.44 -0.54
C ILE A 88 16.53 -18.48 -2.01
N THR A 89 15.77 -17.81 -2.86
CA THR A 89 16.04 -17.65 -4.29
C THR A 89 16.83 -16.37 -4.56
N ARG A 90 17.24 -16.17 -5.83
CA ARG A 90 17.83 -14.89 -6.27
C ARG A 90 16.92 -13.71 -5.93
N ASP A 91 15.60 -13.87 -6.11
CA ASP A 91 14.64 -12.82 -5.81
C ASP A 91 14.57 -12.53 -4.30
N GLY A 92 14.68 -13.57 -3.45
CA GLY A 92 14.82 -13.39 -2.00
C GLY A 92 16.03 -12.54 -1.60
N LEU A 93 17.18 -12.74 -2.27
CA LEU A 93 18.38 -11.92 -2.05
C LEU A 93 18.16 -10.46 -2.49
N VAL A 94 17.49 -10.24 -3.62
CA VAL A 94 17.14 -8.89 -4.10
C VAL A 94 16.20 -8.20 -3.11
N ILE A 95 15.18 -8.89 -2.61
CA ILE A 95 14.24 -8.40 -1.59
C ILE A 95 14.97 -7.94 -0.32
N ALA A 96 15.89 -8.75 0.21
CA ALA A 96 16.66 -8.38 1.39
C ALA A 96 17.59 -7.18 1.16
N LEU A 97 18.21 -7.09 -0.01
CA LEU A 97 19.03 -5.93 -0.37
C LEU A 97 18.18 -4.66 -0.50
N MET A 98 16.98 -4.76 -1.10
CA MET A 98 16.03 -3.65 -1.20
C MET A 98 15.62 -3.15 0.20
N ALA A 99 15.28 -4.06 1.11
CA ALA A 99 14.93 -3.71 2.49
C ALA A 99 16.09 -2.97 3.20
N ALA A 100 17.29 -3.55 3.21
CA ALA A 100 18.43 -2.91 3.87
C ALA A 100 18.85 -1.56 3.22
N LEU A 101 18.66 -1.40 1.91
CA LEU A 101 18.87 -0.14 1.21
C LEU A 101 17.85 0.94 1.62
N THR A 102 16.58 0.56 1.74
CA THR A 102 15.52 1.47 2.15
C THR A 102 15.66 1.89 3.61
N GLU A 103 15.94 0.93 4.49
CA GLU A 103 15.94 1.16 5.94
C GLU A 103 17.17 1.91 6.43
N SER A 104 18.34 1.62 5.87
CA SER A 104 19.61 2.19 6.36
C SER A 104 20.57 2.64 5.27
N THR A 105 20.20 2.46 3.99
CA THR A 105 21.14 2.57 2.87
C THR A 105 22.34 1.64 3.07
N LEU A 106 22.08 0.40 3.50
CA LEU A 106 23.08 -0.64 3.83
C LEU A 106 24.08 -0.23 4.92
N ARG A 107 23.65 0.57 5.90
CA ARG A 107 24.49 1.01 7.02
C ARG A 107 24.12 0.25 8.27
N MET A 108 25.12 -0.24 8.98
CA MET A 108 24.92 -0.87 10.27
C MET A 108 24.72 0.20 11.36
N LEU A 109 23.48 0.68 11.56
CA LEU A 109 23.20 1.81 12.46
C LEU A 109 23.01 1.37 13.92
N SER A 110 23.69 2.06 14.83
CA SER A 110 23.41 1.99 16.27
C SER A 110 22.23 2.90 16.65
N ASN A 111 21.75 2.84 17.90
CA ASN A 111 20.77 3.79 18.43
C ASN A 111 21.12 4.07 19.89
N THR A 112 22.13 4.91 20.10
CA THR A 112 22.67 5.20 21.44
C THR A 112 21.69 5.98 22.32
N SER A 113 20.65 6.57 21.71
CA SER A 113 19.58 7.27 22.42
C SER A 113 18.62 6.32 23.15
N ALA A 114 18.28 5.18 22.52
CA ALA A 114 17.44 4.14 23.10
C ALA A 114 18.26 3.07 23.81
N TYR A 115 19.40 2.67 23.22
CA TYR A 115 20.31 1.63 23.70
C TYR A 115 21.75 2.14 23.69
N PRO A 116 22.20 2.82 24.76
CA PRO A 116 23.56 3.35 24.82
C PRO A 116 24.65 2.30 24.52
N GLU A 117 24.44 1.06 24.92
CA GLU A 117 25.35 -0.07 24.65
C GLU A 117 25.45 -0.45 23.16
N SER A 118 24.50 -0.06 22.31
CA SER A 118 24.56 -0.34 20.87
C SER A 118 25.77 0.34 20.21
N GLY A 119 26.23 1.48 20.75
CA GLY A 119 27.41 2.19 20.27
C GLY A 119 28.74 1.47 20.57
N ASP A 120 28.74 0.46 21.44
CA ASP A 120 29.92 -0.36 21.75
C ASP A 120 30.18 -1.46 20.71
N TYR A 121 29.22 -1.73 19.81
CA TYR A 121 29.34 -2.69 18.72
C TYR A 121 29.79 -2.02 17.42
N PRO A 122 30.41 -2.75 16.47
CA PRO A 122 30.74 -2.21 15.16
C PRO A 122 29.53 -1.61 14.46
N ASN A 123 29.63 -0.34 14.03
CA ASN A 123 28.54 0.41 13.44
C ASN A 123 29.06 1.46 12.45
N ASP A 124 28.17 1.90 11.57
CA ASP A 124 28.42 2.92 10.54
C ASP A 124 27.84 4.28 10.94
N GLY A 125 27.44 4.44 12.19
CA GLY A 125 26.82 5.65 12.72
C GLY A 125 25.66 5.35 13.66
N ASP A 126 24.98 6.42 14.05
CA ASP A 126 23.85 6.41 14.98
C ASP A 126 22.58 6.79 14.22
N GLY A 127 21.55 5.96 14.36
CA GLY A 127 20.19 6.21 13.92
C GLY A 127 19.39 6.95 15.00
N PHE A 128 18.24 7.48 14.61
CA PHE A 128 17.37 8.26 15.50
C PHE A 128 15.90 7.87 15.39
N ASP A 129 15.57 6.89 14.54
CA ASP A 129 14.21 6.44 14.36
C ASP A 129 13.84 5.42 15.44
N HIS A 130 12.87 5.79 16.27
CA HIS A 130 12.40 5.01 17.42
C HIS A 130 13.54 4.37 18.25
N ASP A 131 13.49 3.06 18.44
CA ASP A 131 14.50 2.20 19.06
C ASP A 131 15.03 1.15 18.06
N SER A 132 15.06 1.49 16.77
CA SER A 132 15.52 0.60 15.70
C SER A 132 17.05 0.47 15.65
N LEU A 133 17.54 -0.70 15.22
CA LEU A 133 18.95 -1.03 15.11
C LEU A 133 19.25 -1.70 13.76
N GLY A 134 20.41 -1.36 13.19
CA GLY A 134 21.08 -2.13 12.15
C GLY A 134 20.65 -1.94 10.71
N LEU A 135 20.96 -2.93 9.86
CA LEU A 135 20.78 -2.87 8.41
C LEU A 135 19.31 -2.73 8.02
N PHE A 136 18.43 -3.45 8.73
CA PHE A 136 16.99 -3.53 8.49
C PHE A 136 16.18 -2.71 9.50
N GLN A 137 16.84 -1.89 10.34
CA GLN A 137 16.17 -1.05 11.35
C GLN A 137 15.19 -1.84 12.26
N MET A 138 15.60 -3.04 12.67
CA MET A 138 14.79 -3.94 13.52
C MET A 138 14.80 -3.50 14.99
N ARG A 139 13.71 -3.83 15.71
CA ARG A 139 13.47 -3.33 17.08
C ARG A 139 13.49 -4.47 18.12
N PRO A 140 14.31 -4.39 19.18
CA PRO A 140 14.27 -5.37 20.27
C PRO A 140 12.91 -5.47 20.95
N GLN A 141 12.22 -4.32 21.13
CA GLN A 141 10.88 -4.30 21.74
C GLN A 141 9.81 -5.02 20.90
N SER A 142 10.01 -5.12 19.59
CA SER A 142 9.11 -5.87 18.70
C SER A 142 9.43 -7.37 18.65
N GLY A 143 10.47 -7.83 19.34
CA GLY A 143 10.84 -9.25 19.44
C GLY A 143 11.84 -9.75 18.39
N TRP A 144 12.44 -8.86 17.58
CA TRP A 144 13.39 -9.25 16.54
C TRP A 144 14.72 -9.82 17.06
N GLY A 145 15.11 -9.48 18.30
CA GLY A 145 16.35 -9.94 18.92
C GLY A 145 16.83 -9.01 20.03
N THR A 146 17.90 -9.39 20.72
CA THR A 146 18.60 -8.51 21.68
C THR A 146 19.43 -7.44 20.95
N VAL A 147 19.86 -6.39 21.67
CA VAL A 147 20.75 -5.35 21.09
C VAL A 147 22.03 -5.96 20.51
N ALA A 148 22.63 -6.95 21.19
CA ALA A 148 23.84 -7.62 20.70
C ALA A 148 23.60 -8.38 19.39
N GLU A 149 22.46 -9.07 19.29
CA GLU A 149 22.04 -9.81 18.10
C GLU A 149 21.68 -8.87 16.95
N LEU A 150 20.94 -7.79 17.22
CA LEU A 150 20.62 -6.80 16.20
C LEU A 150 21.82 -5.94 15.79
N MET A 151 22.90 -5.92 16.56
CA MET A 151 24.18 -5.31 16.13
C MET A 151 25.09 -6.28 15.36
N ASP A 152 24.63 -7.51 15.07
CA ASP A 152 25.31 -8.49 14.22
C ASP A 152 24.62 -8.57 12.83
N PRO A 153 25.31 -8.21 11.73
CA PRO A 153 24.72 -8.23 10.39
C PRO A 153 24.34 -9.63 9.90
N VAL A 154 24.99 -10.70 10.40
CA VAL A 154 24.63 -12.09 10.04
C VAL A 154 23.32 -12.47 10.72
N TYR A 155 23.19 -12.20 12.01
CA TYR A 155 21.95 -12.44 12.75
C TYR A 155 20.77 -11.70 12.11
N GLN A 156 20.96 -10.41 11.79
CA GLN A 156 19.89 -9.60 11.19
C GLN A 156 19.44 -10.13 9.84
N ALA A 157 20.37 -10.55 8.97
CA ALA A 157 20.02 -11.17 7.70
C ALA A 157 19.27 -12.50 7.92
N GLN A 158 19.69 -13.33 8.88
CA GLN A 158 18.97 -14.55 9.24
C GLN A 158 17.55 -14.25 9.76
N ALA A 159 17.38 -13.21 10.58
CA ALA A 159 16.09 -12.80 11.09
C ALA A 159 15.17 -12.26 9.98
N PHE A 160 15.70 -11.48 9.04
CA PHE A 160 14.96 -10.96 7.89
C PHE A 160 14.42 -12.11 7.02
N PHE A 161 15.27 -13.10 6.68
CA PHE A 161 14.85 -14.26 5.92
C PHE A 161 13.90 -15.16 6.71
N GLY A 162 14.10 -15.29 8.02
CA GLY A 162 13.21 -15.98 8.96
C GLY A 162 12.94 -17.46 8.61
N GLY A 163 11.69 -17.86 8.72
CA GLY A 163 11.24 -19.25 8.51
C GLY A 163 11.21 -20.08 9.79
N PRO A 164 10.77 -21.35 9.72
CA PRO A 164 10.63 -22.24 10.88
C PRO A 164 11.92 -22.50 11.67
N THR A 165 13.08 -22.26 11.06
CA THR A 165 14.41 -22.41 11.68
C THR A 165 15.11 -21.06 11.90
N GLY A 166 14.45 -19.95 11.58
CA GLY A 166 14.98 -18.60 11.78
C GLY A 166 15.07 -18.23 13.27
N PRO A 167 15.99 -17.33 13.65
CA PRO A 167 16.22 -16.96 15.04
C PRO A 167 15.05 -16.24 15.70
N ASN A 168 14.17 -15.62 14.90
CA ASN A 168 12.97 -14.88 15.29
C ASN A 168 11.68 -15.71 15.29
N HIS A 169 11.75 -17.02 15.02
CA HIS A 169 10.55 -17.87 15.00
C HIS A 169 9.87 -17.97 16.40
N PRO A 170 8.53 -17.93 16.51
CA PRO A 170 7.53 -17.81 15.43
C PRO A 170 7.12 -16.37 15.08
N SER A 171 7.66 -15.38 15.79
CA SER A 171 7.30 -13.97 15.63
C SER A 171 8.41 -13.09 16.20
N PRO A 172 8.80 -12.00 15.50
CA PRO A 172 8.28 -11.50 14.21
C PRO A 172 8.55 -12.45 13.04
N ARG A 173 7.68 -12.41 12.02
CA ARG A 173 7.81 -13.24 10.81
C ARG A 173 8.94 -12.71 9.91
N GLY A 174 9.73 -13.58 9.30
CA GLY A 174 10.64 -13.22 8.21
C GLY A 174 10.06 -13.58 6.83
N LEU A 175 10.85 -13.39 5.77
CA LEU A 175 10.44 -13.59 4.38
C LEU A 175 9.86 -15.00 4.12
N LEU A 176 10.52 -16.04 4.62
CA LEU A 176 10.11 -17.44 4.43
C LEU A 176 8.82 -17.81 5.19
N ASP A 177 8.38 -16.98 6.13
CA ASP A 177 7.12 -17.18 6.86
C ASP A 177 5.92 -16.57 6.11
N ILE A 178 6.13 -15.88 4.98
CA ILE A 178 5.09 -15.21 4.18
C ILE A 178 4.62 -16.14 3.05
N PRO A 179 3.34 -16.58 3.05
CA PRO A 179 2.82 -17.45 2.00
C PRO A 179 2.86 -16.81 0.62
N GLY A 180 3.46 -17.49 -0.36
CA GLY A 180 3.48 -17.04 -1.76
C GLY A 180 4.46 -15.91 -2.07
N TRP A 181 5.40 -15.61 -1.17
CA TRP A 181 6.36 -14.52 -1.34
C TRP A 181 7.16 -14.59 -2.65
N GLU A 182 7.41 -15.79 -3.22
CA GLU A 182 8.14 -15.88 -4.50
C GLU A 182 7.28 -15.43 -5.70
N GLN A 183 5.98 -15.23 -5.51
CA GLN A 183 5.05 -14.74 -6.54
C GLN A 183 4.66 -13.27 -6.33
N MET A 184 5.02 -12.68 -5.19
CA MET A 184 4.74 -11.28 -4.86
C MET A 184 5.67 -10.34 -5.62
N ASP A 185 5.25 -9.08 -5.77
CA ASP A 185 6.18 -8.01 -6.14
C ASP A 185 7.30 -7.94 -5.09
N LYS A 186 8.56 -7.71 -5.51
CA LYS A 186 9.70 -7.73 -4.58
C LYS A 186 9.60 -6.61 -3.54
N GLY A 187 9.02 -5.47 -3.91
CA GLY A 187 8.76 -4.37 -2.97
C GLY A 187 7.67 -4.74 -1.96
N GLU A 188 6.61 -5.41 -2.41
CA GLU A 188 5.54 -5.92 -1.55
C GLU A 188 6.05 -6.99 -0.57
N ALA A 189 6.87 -7.92 -1.03
CA ALA A 189 7.51 -8.94 -0.19
C ALA A 189 8.42 -8.31 0.87
N ALA A 190 9.22 -7.29 0.51
CA ALA A 190 10.03 -6.54 1.47
C ALA A 190 9.16 -5.82 2.52
N GLN A 191 8.10 -5.13 2.08
CA GLN A 191 7.15 -4.47 2.96
C GLN A 191 6.42 -5.46 3.89
N ALA A 192 6.10 -6.67 3.42
CA ALA A 192 5.39 -7.66 4.22
C ALA A 192 6.24 -8.23 5.39
N VAL A 193 7.57 -8.14 5.27
CA VAL A 193 8.56 -8.43 6.35
C VAL A 193 8.72 -7.21 7.27
N GLU A 194 9.00 -6.04 6.72
CA GLU A 194 9.33 -4.84 7.52
C GLU A 194 8.12 -4.18 8.17
N VAL A 195 6.94 -4.31 7.57
CA VAL A 195 5.67 -3.69 8.02
C VAL A 195 5.86 -2.19 8.27
N SER A 196 6.54 -1.51 7.34
CA SER A 196 6.80 -0.08 7.39
C SER A 196 5.52 0.72 7.12
N ALA A 197 5.50 1.99 7.55
CA ALA A 197 4.41 2.92 7.24
C ALA A 197 4.41 3.40 5.77
N TYR A 198 5.40 2.98 4.96
CA TYR A 198 5.63 3.45 3.59
C TYR A 198 5.88 2.30 2.60
N PRO A 199 4.81 1.61 2.15
CA PRO A 199 4.91 0.33 1.44
C PRO A 199 5.67 0.37 0.11
N ASP A 200 5.69 1.50 -0.59
CA ASP A 200 6.31 1.62 -1.92
C ASP A 200 7.81 1.98 -1.93
N ARG A 201 8.43 2.21 -0.76
CA ARG A 201 9.84 2.69 -0.72
C ARG A 201 10.84 1.64 -1.18
N TYR A 202 10.54 0.35 -1.03
CA TYR A 202 11.45 -0.72 -1.38
C TYR A 202 11.65 -0.86 -2.89
N ARG A 203 10.59 -0.67 -3.69
CA ARG A 203 10.63 -0.83 -5.16
C ARG A 203 11.63 0.12 -5.83
N ASN A 204 11.84 1.31 -5.25
CA ASN A 204 12.82 2.27 -5.75
C ASN A 204 14.26 1.72 -5.76
N TYR A 205 14.58 0.78 -4.87
CA TYR A 205 15.92 0.22 -4.72
C TYR A 205 16.12 -1.10 -5.46
N GLU A 206 15.13 -1.62 -6.19
CA GLU A 206 15.27 -2.87 -6.95
C GLU A 206 16.44 -2.80 -7.96
N PRO A 207 16.60 -1.76 -8.81
CA PRO A 207 17.74 -1.67 -9.74
C PRO A 207 19.09 -1.60 -9.02
N VAL A 208 19.11 -0.98 -7.84
CA VAL A 208 20.31 -0.89 -7.00
C VAL A 208 20.67 -2.26 -6.44
N ALA A 209 19.68 -2.98 -5.88
CA ALA A 209 19.84 -4.32 -5.36
C ALA A 209 20.31 -5.31 -6.44
N GLU A 210 19.75 -5.24 -7.64
CA GLU A 210 20.20 -6.05 -8.78
C GLU A 210 21.63 -5.70 -9.23
N SER A 211 21.99 -4.42 -9.23
CA SER A 211 23.34 -3.96 -9.55
C SER A 211 24.37 -4.46 -8.53
N ILE A 212 24.05 -4.38 -7.24
CA ILE A 212 24.88 -4.92 -6.16
C ILE A 212 25.02 -6.43 -6.32
N LEU A 213 23.91 -7.16 -6.46
CA LEU A 213 23.93 -8.61 -6.58
C LEU A 213 24.74 -9.04 -7.81
N THR A 214 24.58 -8.36 -8.94
CA THR A 214 25.34 -8.66 -10.16
C THR A 214 26.83 -8.34 -9.98
N THR A 215 27.16 -7.23 -9.33
CA THR A 215 28.55 -6.81 -9.12
C THR A 215 29.28 -7.74 -8.16
N LEU A 216 28.62 -8.12 -7.07
CA LEU A 216 29.22 -8.94 -6.01
C LEU A 216 29.23 -10.42 -6.34
N THR A 217 28.66 -10.85 -7.46
CA THR A 217 28.52 -12.27 -7.76
C THR A 217 29.13 -12.63 -9.11
N THR A 218 30.02 -13.61 -9.08
CA THR A 218 30.59 -14.16 -10.32
C THR A 218 29.74 -15.33 -10.78
N THR A 219 28.95 -15.14 -11.83
CA THR A 219 28.28 -16.24 -12.52
C THR A 219 29.35 -17.06 -13.24
N THR A 220 29.74 -18.20 -12.65
CA THR A 220 30.55 -19.19 -13.38
C THR A 220 29.65 -19.88 -14.39
N THR A 221 29.44 -19.25 -15.55
CA THR A 221 28.82 -19.92 -16.69
C THR A 221 29.82 -20.94 -17.21
N ALA A 222 29.51 -22.22 -17.07
CA ALA A 222 30.29 -23.30 -17.65
C ALA A 222 30.25 -23.19 -19.19
N GLY A 223 31.30 -22.58 -19.75
CA GLY A 223 31.92 -22.86 -21.04
C GLY A 223 31.06 -22.80 -22.31
N THR A 224 31.29 -21.75 -23.12
CA THR A 224 31.86 -21.93 -24.48
C THR A 224 32.56 -20.64 -24.91
N ASP A 225 33.81 -20.80 -25.34
CA ASP A 225 34.76 -19.77 -25.76
C ASP A 225 34.30 -18.92 -26.95
N ALA A 226 34.64 -17.61 -26.94
CA ALA A 226 35.64 -17.03 -27.86
C ALA A 226 35.61 -15.49 -27.87
N SER A 227 36.71 -14.91 -27.36
CA SER A 227 37.45 -13.74 -27.88
C SER A 227 36.71 -12.47 -28.33
N GLY A 228 36.84 -11.41 -27.52
CA GLY A 228 37.59 -10.18 -27.85
C GLY A 228 37.19 -9.38 -29.08
N GLY A 229 36.67 -8.17 -28.85
CA GLY A 229 36.58 -7.13 -29.87
C GLY A 229 35.95 -5.85 -29.35
N ASP A 230 36.78 -4.81 -29.23
CA ASP A 230 36.41 -3.41 -29.07
C ASP A 230 35.33 -3.02 -30.10
N ALA A 231 34.16 -2.56 -29.64
CA ALA A 231 33.14 -1.99 -30.53
C ALA A 231 32.26 -0.99 -29.77
N VAL A 232 32.58 0.29 -29.98
CA VAL A 232 31.69 1.44 -30.12
C VAL A 232 30.21 1.07 -29.89
N VAL A 233 29.64 1.55 -28.78
CA VAL A 233 28.19 1.51 -28.55
C VAL A 233 27.55 2.38 -29.65
N PRO A 234 26.84 1.82 -30.65
CA PRO A 234 25.99 2.65 -31.48
C PRO A 234 24.76 3.00 -30.66
N ALA A 235 24.29 4.24 -30.79
CA ALA A 235 22.97 4.64 -30.34
C ALA A 235 21.94 3.69 -30.98
N ALA A 236 21.49 2.70 -30.21
CA ALA A 236 20.39 1.85 -30.61
C ALA A 236 19.12 2.69 -30.37
N GLN A 237 18.62 3.26 -31.46
CA GLN A 237 17.20 3.51 -31.60
C GLN A 237 16.49 2.16 -31.40
N THR A 238 15.95 1.94 -30.21
CA THR A 238 14.98 0.87 -29.99
C THR A 238 13.67 1.37 -30.57
N THR A 239 13.45 1.06 -31.85
CA THR A 239 12.11 1.01 -32.41
C THR A 239 11.30 0.05 -31.57
N THR A 240 10.31 0.60 -30.86
CA THR A 240 9.32 -0.04 -30.02
C THR A 240 8.75 -1.27 -30.69
N ALA A 241 9.23 -2.45 -30.31
CA ALA A 241 8.48 -3.68 -30.46
C ALA A 241 7.46 -3.68 -29.32
N GLY A 242 6.27 -3.13 -29.59
CA GLY A 242 5.19 -2.97 -28.61
C GLY A 242 4.91 -4.30 -27.93
N THR A 243 5.26 -4.39 -26.66
CA THR A 243 4.70 -5.44 -25.81
C THR A 243 3.29 -5.00 -25.44
N SER A 244 2.32 -5.90 -25.61
CA SER A 244 0.89 -5.64 -25.40
C SER A 244 0.49 -5.58 -23.93
N ARG A 245 1.46 -5.31 -23.03
CA ARG A 245 1.25 -5.35 -21.59
C ARG A 245 0.57 -4.06 -21.15
N VAL A 246 -0.61 -4.21 -20.59
CA VAL A 246 -1.33 -3.13 -19.90
C VAL A 246 -1.27 -3.42 -18.40
N VAL A 247 -1.06 -2.38 -17.59
CA VAL A 247 -1.04 -2.44 -16.13
C VAL A 247 -1.95 -1.36 -15.55
N PHE A 248 -2.35 -1.53 -14.29
CA PHE A 248 -3.11 -0.51 -13.59
C PHE A 248 -2.29 0.79 -13.44
N PRO A 249 -2.89 1.98 -13.64
CA PRO A 249 -2.15 3.24 -13.64
C PRO A 249 -1.76 3.75 -12.24
N MET A 250 -1.97 2.97 -11.19
CA MET A 250 -1.61 3.30 -9.80
C MET A 250 -1.12 2.04 -9.06
N PRO A 251 -0.24 2.16 -8.05
CA PRO A 251 0.15 1.02 -7.21
C PRO A 251 -1.04 0.36 -6.51
N GLU A 252 -0.97 -0.94 -6.25
CA GLU A 252 -2.06 -1.65 -5.57
C GLU A 252 -2.26 -1.15 -4.13
N GLY A 253 -3.51 -1.01 -3.69
CA GLY A 253 -3.85 -0.59 -2.34
C GLY A 253 -3.63 0.91 -2.03
N THR A 254 -3.15 1.71 -2.99
CA THR A 254 -2.95 3.16 -2.80
C THR A 254 -4.14 4.00 -3.26
N TRP A 255 -5.15 3.38 -3.87
CA TRP A 255 -6.26 4.06 -4.50
C TRP A 255 -7.60 3.43 -4.14
N VAL A 256 -8.64 4.24 -4.28
CA VAL A 256 -10.04 3.82 -4.20
C VAL A 256 -10.74 4.37 -5.43
N LEU A 257 -11.50 3.52 -6.15
CA LEU A 257 -12.38 3.98 -7.22
C LEU A 257 -13.43 4.93 -6.62
N THR A 258 -13.47 6.17 -7.11
CA THR A 258 -14.33 7.23 -6.54
C THR A 258 -15.34 7.83 -7.49
N SER A 259 -15.05 7.87 -8.79
CA SER A 259 -16.03 8.29 -9.81
C SER A 259 -15.81 7.51 -11.09
N GLU A 260 -16.83 6.84 -11.58
CA GLU A 260 -16.76 6.07 -12.82
C GLU A 260 -16.87 6.97 -14.06
N TYR A 261 -16.54 6.40 -15.22
CA TYR A 261 -16.77 7.03 -16.52
C TYR A 261 -18.27 7.13 -16.82
N GLY A 262 -18.71 8.24 -17.44
CA GLY A 262 -20.09 8.39 -17.90
C GLY A 262 -20.81 9.66 -17.41
N PRO A 263 -22.13 9.75 -17.60
CA PRO A 263 -22.92 10.92 -17.20
C PRO A 263 -22.84 11.16 -15.68
N ARG A 264 -22.60 12.40 -15.27
CA ARG A 264 -22.58 12.82 -13.86
C ARG A 264 -23.09 14.25 -13.69
N VAL A 265 -23.36 14.65 -12.45
CA VAL A 265 -23.46 16.08 -12.11
C VAL A 265 -22.05 16.58 -11.79
N HIS A 266 -21.61 17.67 -12.42
CA HIS A 266 -20.27 18.20 -12.28
C HIS A 266 -19.99 18.55 -10.82
N PRO A 267 -18.95 17.98 -10.20
CA PRO A 267 -18.75 18.02 -8.75
C PRO A 267 -18.45 19.42 -8.20
N ILE A 268 -18.05 20.36 -9.07
CA ILE A 268 -17.73 21.75 -8.70
C ILE A 268 -18.86 22.72 -9.06
N THR A 269 -19.59 22.49 -10.16
CA THR A 269 -20.55 23.47 -10.69
C THR A 269 -22.00 23.04 -10.46
N GLY A 270 -22.25 21.77 -10.18
CA GLY A 270 -23.60 21.24 -9.94
C GLY A 270 -24.46 21.09 -11.19
N GLU A 271 -23.87 21.23 -12.38
CA GLU A 271 -24.56 21.10 -13.68
C GLU A 271 -24.36 19.70 -14.28
N ASP A 272 -25.28 19.25 -15.13
CA ASP A 272 -25.11 18.01 -15.89
C ASP A 272 -23.81 18.04 -16.71
N SER A 273 -23.02 16.98 -16.60
CA SER A 273 -21.71 16.84 -17.22
C SER A 273 -21.47 15.38 -17.62
N PHE A 274 -20.46 15.16 -18.44
CA PHE A 274 -20.04 13.82 -18.82
C PHE A 274 -18.60 13.62 -18.35
N HIS A 275 -18.39 12.60 -17.55
CA HIS A 275 -17.09 12.23 -17.02
C HIS A 275 -16.35 11.39 -18.07
N THR A 276 -15.31 11.99 -18.67
CA THR A 276 -14.54 11.40 -19.78
C THR A 276 -13.48 10.39 -19.35
N GLY A 277 -13.36 10.15 -18.05
CA GLY A 277 -12.40 9.22 -17.44
C GLY A 277 -12.97 8.56 -16.19
N THR A 278 -12.11 7.90 -15.44
CA THR A 278 -12.40 7.27 -14.16
C THR A 278 -11.50 7.90 -13.09
N ASP A 279 -12.10 8.29 -11.97
CA ASP A 279 -11.42 8.93 -10.85
C ASP A 279 -11.05 7.89 -9.80
N PHE A 280 -9.75 7.77 -9.55
CA PHE A 280 -9.19 6.96 -8.48
C PHE A 280 -8.62 7.88 -7.40
N ALA A 281 -9.35 8.03 -6.29
CA ALA A 281 -8.85 8.82 -5.17
C ALA A 281 -7.66 8.12 -4.54
N ALA A 282 -6.61 8.90 -4.32
CA ALA A 282 -5.40 8.45 -3.68
C ALA A 282 -4.79 9.64 -2.93
N PRO A 283 -3.99 9.40 -1.88
CA PRO A 283 -3.27 10.48 -1.22
C PRO A 283 -2.50 11.36 -2.23
N ASP A 284 -2.45 12.67 -1.97
CA ASP A 284 -1.61 13.59 -2.73
C ASP A 284 -0.15 13.08 -2.72
N GLY A 285 0.50 13.08 -3.88
CA GLY A 285 1.82 12.49 -4.06
C GLY A 285 1.84 11.00 -4.41
N THR A 286 0.68 10.32 -4.53
CA THR A 286 0.65 8.89 -4.89
C THR A 286 1.13 8.68 -6.33
N PRO A 287 2.08 7.77 -6.61
CA PRO A 287 2.60 7.55 -7.95
C PRO A 287 1.52 7.21 -9.00
N LEU A 288 1.61 7.84 -10.16
CA LEU A 288 0.85 7.54 -11.37
C LEU A 288 1.77 6.80 -12.34
N LEU A 289 1.32 5.64 -12.82
CA LEU A 289 2.11 4.73 -13.63
C LEU A 289 1.61 4.73 -15.08
N ALA A 290 2.53 4.68 -16.05
CA ALA A 290 2.17 4.50 -17.44
C ALA A 290 1.45 3.16 -17.62
N ALA A 291 0.19 3.18 -18.06
CA ALA A 291 -0.63 1.99 -18.22
C ALA A 291 -0.06 1.01 -19.27
N ALA A 292 0.71 1.48 -20.25
CA ALA A 292 1.36 0.65 -21.26
C ALA A 292 2.61 1.32 -21.83
N ASP A 293 3.42 0.57 -22.59
CA ASP A 293 4.54 1.12 -23.36
C ASP A 293 4.04 2.19 -24.33
N GLY A 294 4.74 3.32 -24.45
CA GLY A 294 4.28 4.40 -25.32
C GLY A 294 5.20 5.61 -25.39
N THR A 295 4.73 6.63 -26.09
CA THR A 295 5.40 7.93 -26.23
C THR A 295 4.54 9.02 -25.61
N VAL A 296 5.14 9.84 -24.75
CA VAL A 296 4.46 11.00 -24.15
C VAL A 296 4.18 12.04 -25.22
N THR A 297 2.92 12.39 -25.44
CA THR A 297 2.47 13.37 -26.43
C THR A 297 2.02 14.69 -25.81
N VAL A 298 1.63 14.66 -24.53
CA VAL A 298 1.27 15.84 -23.73
C VAL A 298 1.91 15.69 -22.34
N ALA A 299 2.51 16.77 -21.83
CA ALA A 299 3.04 16.88 -20.47
C ALA A 299 3.05 18.37 -20.08
N GLU A 300 1.88 18.90 -19.73
CA GLU A 300 1.70 20.34 -19.48
C GLU A 300 0.55 20.62 -18.50
N PHE A 301 0.43 21.86 -18.05
CA PHE A 301 -0.71 22.31 -17.25
C PHE A 301 -1.85 22.79 -18.16
N SER A 302 -3.02 22.16 -18.08
CA SER A 302 -4.13 22.36 -19.00
C SER A 302 -5.46 22.61 -18.27
N GLY A 303 -5.75 23.88 -17.97
CA GLY A 303 -7.09 24.36 -17.57
C GLY A 303 -7.77 23.49 -16.50
N GLY A 304 -8.94 22.93 -16.84
CA GLY A 304 -9.72 22.08 -15.93
C GLY A 304 -9.07 20.74 -15.56
N TYR A 305 -8.13 20.23 -16.35
CA TYR A 305 -7.38 19.02 -16.03
C TYR A 305 -6.23 19.27 -15.04
N GLY A 306 -5.80 20.52 -14.85
CA GLY A 306 -4.57 20.78 -14.09
C GLY A 306 -3.34 20.22 -14.81
N GLY A 307 -2.38 19.66 -14.08
CA GLY A 307 -1.26 18.93 -14.70
C GLY A 307 -1.76 17.69 -15.44
N LEU A 308 -1.43 17.59 -16.73
CA LEU A 308 -1.91 16.56 -17.65
C LEU A 308 -0.73 15.89 -18.36
N ILE A 309 -0.71 14.56 -18.31
CA ILE A 309 0.13 13.71 -19.15
C ILE A 309 -0.77 12.92 -20.09
N VAL A 310 -0.42 12.85 -21.38
CA VAL A 310 -1.04 11.92 -22.33
C VAL A 310 0.05 11.10 -22.99
N ILE A 311 -0.15 9.79 -23.05
CA ILE A 311 0.77 8.84 -23.66
C ILE A 311 0.06 8.12 -24.80
N GLU A 312 0.68 8.09 -25.98
CA GLU A 312 0.22 7.27 -27.10
C GLU A 312 0.91 5.90 -27.09
N HIS A 313 0.10 4.87 -27.26
CA HIS A 313 0.48 3.47 -27.24
C HIS A 313 0.15 2.80 -28.57
N THR A 314 0.89 1.74 -28.88
CA THR A 314 0.51 0.77 -29.92
C THR A 314 0.18 -0.55 -29.23
N ILE A 315 -1.11 -0.85 -29.06
CA ILE A 315 -1.58 -2.06 -28.38
C ILE A 315 -2.31 -2.90 -29.41
N ASN A 316 -1.85 -4.15 -29.62
CA ASN A 316 -2.40 -5.06 -30.62
C ASN A 316 -2.50 -4.47 -32.05
N GLY A 317 -1.56 -3.58 -32.41
CA GLY A 317 -1.54 -2.90 -33.70
C GLY A 317 -2.54 -1.74 -33.85
N GLN A 318 -3.23 -1.35 -32.78
CA GLN A 318 -4.12 -0.20 -32.72
C GLN A 318 -3.48 0.94 -31.93
N THR A 319 -3.71 2.17 -32.39
CA THR A 319 -3.30 3.38 -31.66
C THR A 319 -4.33 3.72 -30.60
N VAL A 320 -3.89 3.77 -29.35
CA VAL A 320 -4.69 4.13 -28.16
C VAL A 320 -3.89 5.16 -27.38
N ALA A 321 -4.53 6.12 -26.73
CA ALA A 321 -3.86 7.00 -25.77
C ALA A 321 -4.45 6.85 -24.38
N THR A 322 -3.61 7.03 -23.35
CA THR A 322 -4.06 7.15 -21.96
C THR A 322 -3.74 8.54 -21.43
N ALA A 323 -4.65 9.13 -20.66
CA ALA A 323 -4.49 10.46 -20.07
C ALA A 323 -4.55 10.40 -18.54
N TYR A 324 -3.70 11.19 -17.89
CA TYR A 324 -3.52 11.25 -16.44
C TYR A 324 -3.60 12.71 -16.03
N ALA A 325 -4.58 13.08 -15.20
CA ALA A 325 -4.85 14.47 -14.87
C ALA A 325 -4.79 14.77 -13.36
N HIS A 326 -4.95 16.04 -13.02
CA HIS A 326 -4.97 16.64 -11.69
C HIS A 326 -3.63 16.68 -10.93
N MET A 327 -2.53 16.26 -11.57
CA MET A 327 -1.18 16.38 -11.01
C MET A 327 -0.86 17.84 -10.68
N TRP A 328 -0.10 18.08 -9.61
CA TRP A 328 0.54 19.39 -9.46
C TRP A 328 1.59 19.59 -10.56
N GLU A 329 1.94 20.84 -10.88
CA GLU A 329 2.98 21.12 -11.87
C GLU A 329 4.32 20.44 -11.52
N HIS A 330 4.64 20.34 -10.23
CA HIS A 330 5.85 19.65 -9.74
C HIS A 330 5.71 18.12 -9.67
N GLY A 331 4.51 17.59 -9.85
CA GLY A 331 4.22 16.16 -9.90
C GLY A 331 4.20 15.59 -11.32
N VAL A 332 4.66 16.34 -12.34
CA VAL A 332 4.82 15.84 -13.71
C VAL A 332 6.29 15.46 -13.91
N HIS A 333 6.59 14.18 -14.11
CA HIS A 333 7.97 13.66 -14.14
C HIS A 333 8.51 13.32 -15.54
N VAL A 334 7.70 13.57 -16.57
CA VAL A 334 8.03 13.30 -17.97
C VAL A 334 7.80 14.52 -18.84
N GLN A 335 8.37 14.52 -20.03
CA GLN A 335 8.20 15.56 -21.04
C GLN A 335 7.76 14.98 -22.38
N VAL A 336 7.17 15.82 -23.23
CA VAL A 336 6.74 15.42 -24.58
C VAL A 336 7.91 14.83 -25.37
N GLY A 337 7.70 13.65 -25.95
CA GLY A 337 8.68 12.89 -26.72
C GLY A 337 9.40 11.79 -25.94
N ASP A 338 9.26 11.75 -24.62
CA ASP A 338 9.81 10.66 -23.81
C ASP A 338 9.17 9.32 -24.19
N GLN A 339 9.98 8.28 -24.23
CA GLN A 339 9.52 6.89 -24.34
C GLN A 339 9.34 6.34 -22.93
N VAL A 340 8.17 5.76 -22.67
CA VAL A 340 7.83 5.19 -21.36
C VAL A 340 7.45 3.73 -21.49
N THR A 341 7.71 2.95 -20.46
CA THR A 341 7.34 1.53 -20.37
C THR A 341 6.14 1.32 -19.44
N ALA A 342 5.35 0.27 -19.65
CA ALA A 342 4.24 -0.09 -18.77
C ALA A 342 4.70 -0.19 -17.30
N GLY A 343 4.01 0.48 -16.38
CA GLY A 343 4.33 0.54 -14.95
C GLY A 343 5.36 1.59 -14.57
N GLN A 344 5.92 2.34 -15.53
CA GLN A 344 6.85 3.42 -15.25
C GLN A 344 6.15 4.56 -14.51
N HIS A 345 6.76 5.07 -13.43
CA HIS A 345 6.28 6.26 -12.75
C HIS A 345 6.44 7.49 -13.64
N ILE A 346 5.33 8.16 -13.95
CA ILE A 346 5.27 9.29 -14.90
C ILE A 346 4.82 10.61 -14.25
N GLY A 347 4.17 10.54 -13.09
CA GLY A 347 3.73 11.71 -12.35
C GLY A 347 3.11 11.31 -11.01
N ASP A 348 2.79 12.28 -10.17
CA ASP A 348 2.20 12.07 -8.84
C ASP A 348 0.76 12.59 -8.78
N THR A 349 -0.11 11.86 -8.11
CA THR A 349 -1.48 12.28 -7.80
C THR A 349 -1.47 13.66 -7.17
N GLY A 350 -2.31 14.56 -7.68
CA GLY A 350 -2.47 15.90 -7.13
C GLY A 350 -3.93 16.30 -7.06
N SER A 351 -4.18 17.57 -6.77
CA SER A 351 -5.53 18.14 -6.72
C SER A 351 -5.63 19.45 -7.52
N SER A 352 -4.87 19.57 -8.61
CA SER A 352 -4.84 20.78 -9.44
C SER A 352 -5.95 20.80 -10.51
N GLY A 353 -6.27 21.99 -11.02
CA GLY A 353 -7.39 22.15 -11.96
C GLY A 353 -8.76 22.04 -11.28
N ASN A 354 -9.73 21.44 -11.96
CA ASN A 354 -11.09 21.22 -11.46
C ASN A 354 -11.16 19.91 -10.66
N SER A 355 -10.54 19.91 -9.49
CA SER A 355 -10.53 18.77 -8.57
C SER A 355 -11.11 19.15 -7.19
N THR A 356 -11.85 18.23 -6.57
CA THR A 356 -12.41 18.38 -5.22
C THR A 356 -11.50 17.80 -4.13
N GLY A 357 -10.43 17.09 -4.51
CA GLY A 357 -9.44 16.50 -3.62
C GLY A 357 -8.46 15.61 -4.39
N PRO A 358 -7.35 15.15 -3.78
CA PRO A 358 -6.34 14.37 -4.49
C PRO A 358 -6.89 13.08 -5.12
N HIS A 359 -6.75 12.95 -6.45
CA HIS A 359 -7.14 11.77 -7.22
C HIS A 359 -6.46 11.74 -8.59
N LEU A 360 -6.37 10.55 -9.18
CA LEU A 360 -6.10 10.38 -10.59
C LEU A 360 -7.43 10.41 -11.36
N HIS A 361 -7.61 11.38 -12.25
CA HIS A 361 -8.57 11.26 -13.37
C HIS A 361 -7.87 10.57 -14.53
N PHE A 362 -8.27 9.33 -14.84
CA PHE A 362 -7.67 8.49 -15.87
C PHE A 362 -8.58 8.33 -17.08
N GLU A 363 -8.09 8.58 -18.28
CA GLU A 363 -8.87 8.38 -19.51
C GLU A 363 -8.21 7.38 -20.46
N VAL A 364 -9.03 6.70 -21.25
CA VAL A 364 -8.61 5.92 -22.41
C VAL A 364 -9.24 6.51 -23.66
N ARG A 365 -8.41 6.80 -24.67
CA ARG A 365 -8.82 7.42 -25.95
C ARG A 365 -8.47 6.54 -27.14
N LEU A 366 -9.47 6.14 -27.92
CA LEU A 366 -9.29 5.29 -29.10
C LEU A 366 -8.89 6.14 -30.31
N GLY A 367 -7.78 5.80 -30.97
CA GLY A 367 -7.27 6.53 -32.14
C GLY A 367 -6.16 7.54 -31.82
N GLY A 368 -5.63 7.55 -30.59
CA GLY A 368 -4.50 8.39 -30.16
C GLY A 368 -4.93 9.58 -29.30
N THR A 369 -4.03 10.56 -29.16
CA THR A 369 -4.16 11.71 -28.22
C THR A 369 -5.48 12.47 -28.36
N ASN A 370 -5.96 12.61 -29.60
CA ASN A 370 -7.20 13.32 -29.96
C ASN A 370 -8.36 12.35 -30.29
N GLY A 371 -8.25 11.10 -29.85
CA GLY A 371 -9.23 10.05 -30.08
C GLY A 371 -10.49 10.18 -29.24
N GLU A 372 -11.47 9.32 -29.52
CA GLU A 372 -12.73 9.25 -28.77
C GLU A 372 -12.51 8.59 -27.39
N HIS A 373 -13.08 9.15 -26.33
CA HIS A 373 -13.00 8.60 -24.97
C HIS A 373 -13.83 7.31 -24.85
N THR A 374 -13.32 6.33 -24.13
CA THR A 374 -14.03 5.09 -23.79
C THR A 374 -13.90 4.82 -22.30
N ASP A 375 -14.69 3.87 -21.78
CA ASP A 375 -14.69 3.49 -20.37
C ASP A 375 -13.33 2.86 -19.98
N PRO A 376 -12.55 3.50 -19.10
CA PRO A 376 -11.27 2.98 -18.64
C PRO A 376 -11.40 1.68 -17.85
N ALA A 377 -12.49 1.46 -17.09
CA ALA A 377 -12.68 0.25 -16.29
C ALA A 377 -12.82 -0.99 -17.19
N VAL A 378 -13.72 -0.90 -18.18
CA VAL A 378 -13.92 -1.95 -19.20
C VAL A 378 -12.62 -2.19 -19.97
N TRP A 379 -11.90 -1.12 -20.34
CA TRP A 379 -10.65 -1.26 -21.08
C TRP A 379 -9.54 -1.92 -20.26
N LEU A 380 -9.36 -1.54 -18.98
CA LEU A 380 -8.35 -2.13 -18.09
C LEU A 380 -8.64 -3.61 -17.80
N ASN A 381 -9.89 -3.97 -17.52
CA ASN A 381 -10.32 -5.35 -17.28
C ASN A 381 -10.10 -6.24 -18.52
N ALA A 382 -10.46 -5.74 -19.71
CA ALA A 382 -10.26 -6.47 -20.96
C ALA A 382 -8.79 -6.79 -21.27
N HIS A 383 -7.84 -6.07 -20.64
CA HIS A 383 -6.41 -6.32 -20.75
C HIS A 383 -5.81 -7.01 -19.51
N ASN A 384 -6.64 -7.49 -18.58
CA ASN A 384 -6.26 -8.10 -17.30
C ASN A 384 -5.36 -7.18 -16.45
N ALA A 385 -5.60 -5.87 -16.54
CA ALA A 385 -4.87 -4.86 -15.77
C ALA A 385 -5.59 -4.47 -14.47
N ALA A 386 -6.85 -4.86 -14.31
CA ALA A 386 -7.67 -4.63 -13.12
C ALA A 386 -8.83 -5.64 -13.06
N ASP A 387 -9.45 -5.73 -11.89
CA ASP A 387 -10.78 -6.33 -11.68
C ASP A 387 -11.74 -5.23 -11.18
N LEU A 388 -11.87 -4.15 -11.95
CA LEU A 388 -12.75 -3.03 -11.60
C LEU A 388 -14.22 -3.45 -11.78
N PRO A 389 -15.15 -2.92 -10.97
CA PRO A 389 -16.56 -3.03 -11.28
C PRO A 389 -16.80 -2.44 -12.68
N GLU A 390 -17.22 -3.28 -13.62
CA GLU A 390 -17.68 -2.80 -14.92
C GLU A 390 -19.11 -2.31 -14.73
N PRO A 391 -19.48 -1.16 -15.29
CA PRO A 391 -20.89 -0.83 -15.38
C PRO A 391 -21.56 -1.95 -16.18
N GLU A 392 -22.62 -2.55 -15.63
CA GLU A 392 -23.49 -3.38 -16.44
C GLU A 392 -23.99 -2.50 -17.59
N THR A 393 -23.49 -2.77 -18.80
CA THR A 393 -23.78 -1.96 -19.98
C THR A 393 -25.24 -2.19 -20.39
N GLY A 394 -26.15 -1.53 -19.70
CA GLY A 394 -27.47 -1.18 -20.19
C GLY A 394 -27.40 0.24 -20.74
N ALA A 395 -27.56 0.39 -22.05
CA ALA A 395 -27.75 1.69 -22.68
C ALA A 395 -28.87 2.49 -21.97
N PRO A 396 -28.84 3.85 -21.97
CA PRO A 396 -29.85 4.67 -21.31
C PRO A 396 -31.19 4.51 -22.05
N GLY A 397 -31.97 3.54 -21.61
CA GLY A 397 -33.35 3.32 -21.99
C GLY A 397 -34.23 3.88 -20.90
N GLY A 398 -34.98 4.93 -21.24
CA GLY A 398 -35.96 5.53 -20.35
C GLY A 398 -37.01 4.53 -19.85
N ASP A 399 -37.69 5.01 -18.82
CA ASP A 399 -38.82 4.45 -18.08
C ASP A 399 -38.42 3.78 -16.75
N CYS A 400 -38.68 4.55 -15.69
CA CYS A 400 -38.87 4.04 -14.34
C CYS A 400 -39.94 2.94 -14.37
N ASP A 401 -39.55 1.71 -14.06
CA ASP A 401 -40.49 0.65 -13.66
C ASP A 401 -40.16 0.24 -12.21
N PRO A 402 -40.96 0.64 -11.22
CA PRO A 402 -40.70 0.34 -9.83
C PRO A 402 -41.34 -1.00 -9.49
N ASP A 403 -40.77 -2.13 -9.93
CA ASP A 403 -41.23 -3.46 -9.46
C ASP A 403 -40.28 -4.63 -9.78
N SER A 404 -38.97 -4.42 -9.75
CA SER A 404 -38.00 -5.54 -9.66
C SER A 404 -37.34 -5.59 -8.30
N GLY A 405 -38.01 -6.28 -7.37
CA GLY A 405 -37.50 -6.92 -6.15
C GLY A 405 -36.32 -6.27 -5.44
N THR A 406 -36.61 -5.54 -4.36
CA THR A 406 -35.62 -5.00 -3.41
C THR A 406 -34.73 -6.13 -2.86
N PRO A 407 -33.40 -6.02 -2.95
CA PRO A 407 -32.49 -6.88 -2.18
C PRO A 407 -32.83 -6.81 -0.68
N GLY A 408 -32.81 -7.95 0.02
CA GLY A 408 -32.96 -8.01 1.49
C GLY A 408 -34.13 -8.85 2.02
N GLY A 409 -35.13 -9.20 1.19
CA GLY A 409 -36.26 -10.06 1.59
C GLY A 409 -37.17 -9.47 2.68
N GLU A 410 -38.22 -10.20 3.07
CA GLU A 410 -39.12 -9.79 4.16
C GLU A 410 -38.47 -10.13 5.52
N PRO A 411 -38.32 -9.17 6.46
CA PRO A 411 -37.79 -9.45 7.78
C PRO A 411 -38.78 -10.23 8.66
N ASP A 412 -38.25 -11.02 9.59
CA ASP A 412 -39.08 -11.68 10.60
C ASP A 412 -39.70 -10.65 11.57
N PRO A 413 -40.82 -10.95 12.26
CA PRO A 413 -41.34 -10.08 13.31
C PRO A 413 -40.49 -10.14 14.59
N VAL A 414 -40.49 -9.06 15.38
CA VAL A 414 -39.82 -9.02 16.69
C VAL A 414 -40.45 -10.02 17.68
N ASP A 415 -39.62 -10.85 18.31
CA ASP A 415 -40.03 -11.80 19.34
C ASP A 415 -39.88 -11.22 20.76
N GLY A 416 -40.86 -11.51 21.63
CA GLY A 416 -40.88 -11.08 23.03
C GLY A 416 -41.17 -9.60 23.26
N ASP A 417 -40.72 -9.08 24.42
CA ASP A 417 -40.89 -7.67 24.81
C ASP A 417 -39.91 -6.79 23.99
N PRO A 418 -40.42 -5.87 23.14
CA PRO A 418 -39.57 -5.05 22.27
C PRO A 418 -38.76 -3.98 23.03
N ASP A 419 -39.18 -3.58 24.23
CA ASP A 419 -38.52 -2.52 25.02
C ASP A 419 -37.51 -3.06 26.03
N ARG A 420 -37.39 -4.40 26.17
CA ARG A 420 -36.40 -4.98 27.07
C ARG A 420 -35.00 -4.57 26.62
N MET A 421 -34.17 -4.16 27.57
CA MET A 421 -32.77 -3.85 27.30
C MET A 421 -31.97 -5.13 27.11
N VAL A 422 -31.10 -5.14 26.10
CA VAL A 422 -30.18 -6.22 25.73
C VAL A 422 -28.81 -5.62 25.42
N ASP A 423 -27.77 -6.45 25.44
CA ASP A 423 -26.42 -6.00 25.12
C ASP A 423 -26.32 -5.52 23.67
N ASP A 424 -25.65 -4.40 23.46
CA ASP A 424 -25.40 -3.84 22.14
C ASP A 424 -24.26 -4.60 21.44
N PRO A 425 -24.47 -5.18 20.24
CA PRO A 425 -23.39 -5.84 19.50
C PRO A 425 -22.35 -4.85 18.93
N THR A 426 -22.65 -3.55 18.93
CA THR A 426 -21.79 -2.50 18.35
C THR A 426 -20.98 -1.72 19.39
N SER A 427 -21.21 -1.93 20.70
CA SER A 427 -20.54 -1.21 21.79
C SER A 427 -20.56 -2.01 23.10
N ASP A 428 -20.12 -1.40 24.21
CA ASP A 428 -20.20 -1.96 25.56
C ASP A 428 -21.49 -1.58 26.32
N GLY A 429 -22.47 -0.98 25.63
CA GLY A 429 -23.72 -0.51 26.19
C GLY A 429 -24.92 -1.46 26.00
N GLN A 430 -26.13 -0.89 26.12
CA GLN A 430 -27.38 -1.62 25.95
C GLN A 430 -28.31 -0.94 24.95
N ILE A 431 -28.98 -1.76 24.14
CA ILE A 431 -30.03 -1.35 23.20
C ILE A 431 -31.35 -2.02 23.53
N THR A 432 -32.47 -1.55 22.97
CA THR A 432 -33.74 -2.27 23.09
C THR A 432 -33.74 -3.53 22.24
N ALA A 433 -34.50 -4.55 22.62
CA ALA A 433 -34.64 -5.76 21.80
C ALA A 433 -35.19 -5.48 20.40
N ARG A 434 -36.02 -4.44 20.26
CA ARG A 434 -36.46 -3.93 18.95
C ARG A 434 -35.28 -3.41 18.11
N MET A 435 -34.36 -2.66 18.71
CA MET A 435 -33.18 -2.20 17.98
C MET A 435 -32.23 -3.35 17.64
N LEU A 436 -32.03 -4.31 18.55
CA LEU A 436 -31.25 -5.52 18.24
C LEU A 436 -31.88 -6.31 17.08
N HIS A 437 -33.21 -6.41 17.07
CA HIS A 437 -33.95 -7.04 15.98
C HIS A 437 -33.70 -6.33 14.65
N LEU A 438 -33.86 -5.00 14.59
CA LEU A 438 -33.55 -4.20 13.42
C LEU A 438 -32.11 -4.44 12.93
N TYR A 439 -31.11 -4.30 13.82
CA TYR A 439 -29.70 -4.55 13.50
C TYR A 439 -29.48 -5.95 12.91
N THR A 440 -30.04 -6.99 13.53
CA THR A 440 -29.85 -8.38 13.09
C THR A 440 -30.45 -8.63 11.71
N GLN A 441 -31.66 -8.13 11.45
CA GLN A 441 -32.31 -8.26 10.15
C GLN A 441 -31.56 -7.48 9.08
N THR A 442 -31.06 -6.28 9.41
CA THR A 442 -30.28 -5.46 8.48
C THR A 442 -28.93 -6.06 8.13
N ILE A 443 -28.17 -6.59 9.08
CA ILE A 443 -26.89 -7.26 8.78
C ILE A 443 -27.11 -8.54 7.97
N ALA A 444 -28.22 -9.26 8.19
CA ALA A 444 -28.57 -10.43 7.38
C ALA A 444 -28.92 -10.05 5.93
N ALA A 445 -29.62 -8.92 5.73
CA ALA A 445 -30.01 -8.42 4.41
C ALA A 445 -28.85 -7.71 3.68
N PHE A 446 -27.99 -7.00 4.43
CA PHE A 446 -26.92 -6.14 3.93
C PHE A 446 -25.64 -6.35 4.77
N PRO A 447 -24.89 -7.44 4.52
CA PRO A 447 -23.75 -7.82 5.35
C PRO A 447 -22.57 -6.84 5.28
N ASP A 448 -22.47 -6.07 4.20
CA ASP A 448 -21.38 -5.12 3.95
C ASP A 448 -21.63 -3.72 4.56
N THR A 449 -22.38 -3.66 5.67
CA THR A 449 -22.73 -2.41 6.37
C THR A 449 -22.14 -2.35 7.77
N SER A 450 -21.79 -1.15 8.23
CA SER A 450 -21.21 -0.91 9.56
C SER A 450 -22.17 -0.07 10.40
N TRP A 451 -22.27 -0.36 11.70
CA TRP A 451 -23.27 0.26 12.57
C TRP A 451 -22.71 0.62 13.94
N ALA A 452 -23.21 1.72 14.51
CA ALA A 452 -22.97 2.16 15.87
C ALA A 452 -24.28 2.58 16.53
N CYS A 453 -24.67 1.86 17.59
CA CYS A 453 -25.99 1.99 18.19
C CYS A 453 -25.97 2.75 19.52
N TYR A 454 -25.56 2.12 20.61
CA TYR A 454 -25.51 2.79 21.89
C TYR A 454 -24.35 3.79 21.93
N SER A 455 -24.64 4.99 22.41
CA SER A 455 -23.64 6.04 22.62
C SER A 455 -24.07 6.90 23.80
N PRO A 456 -23.26 7.01 24.88
CA PRO A 456 -23.59 7.85 26.02
C PRO A 456 -23.45 9.32 25.64
N ARG A 457 -24.57 10.07 25.64
CA ARG A 457 -24.63 11.50 25.29
C ARG A 457 -25.34 12.33 26.38
N PRO A 458 -24.68 12.56 27.54
CA PRO A 458 -25.29 13.27 28.67
C PRO A 458 -25.77 14.68 28.30
N GLY A 459 -26.98 15.05 28.73
CA GLY A 459 -27.54 16.39 28.50
C GLY A 459 -28.08 16.64 27.10
N THR A 460 -28.20 15.60 26.26
CA THR A 460 -28.79 15.68 24.92
C THR A 460 -30.18 15.03 24.89
N VAL A 461 -30.99 15.39 23.89
CA VAL A 461 -32.30 14.75 23.59
C VAL A 461 -32.15 13.59 22.60
N SER A 462 -31.01 12.90 22.63
CA SER A 462 -30.67 11.82 21.71
C SER A 462 -31.31 10.50 22.14
N GLU A 463 -31.60 9.65 21.15
CA GLU A 463 -32.15 8.30 21.32
C GLU A 463 -31.05 7.22 21.46
N HIS A 464 -29.80 7.54 21.15
CA HIS A 464 -28.65 6.63 21.33
C HIS A 464 -28.45 6.20 22.80
N PRO A 465 -28.51 7.09 23.82
CA PRO A 465 -28.37 6.69 25.22
C PRO A 465 -29.55 5.85 25.74
N LEU A 466 -30.70 5.91 25.05
CA LEU A 466 -31.88 5.12 25.36
C LEU A 466 -31.88 3.75 24.65
N GLY A 467 -30.85 3.48 23.83
CA GLY A 467 -30.76 2.24 23.09
C GLY A 467 -31.75 2.12 21.94
N ARG A 468 -32.29 3.24 21.46
CA ARG A 468 -33.34 3.29 20.43
C ARG A 468 -32.90 3.89 19.10
N ALA A 469 -31.62 4.23 18.95
CA ALA A 469 -31.06 4.71 17.70
C ALA A 469 -29.78 3.97 17.29
N CYS A 470 -29.56 3.87 15.98
CA CYS A 470 -28.28 3.46 15.39
C CYS A 470 -27.94 4.35 14.21
N ASP A 471 -26.64 4.56 14.03
CA ASP A 471 -26.04 5.19 12.86
C ASP A 471 -25.36 4.11 12.03
N GLY A 472 -25.68 4.05 10.73
CA GLY A 472 -25.16 3.07 9.78
C GLY A 472 -24.35 3.73 8.66
N THR A 473 -23.21 3.12 8.30
CA THR A 473 -22.38 3.52 7.15
C THR A 473 -22.22 2.38 6.16
N PHE A 474 -21.92 2.74 4.90
CA PHE A 474 -22.02 1.86 3.75
C PHE A 474 -20.68 1.74 3.01
N GLY A 475 -19.60 1.56 3.77
CA GLY A 475 -18.22 1.56 3.27
C GLY A 475 -17.56 2.96 3.25
N ASN A 476 -18.32 4.01 3.53
CA ASN A 476 -17.83 5.38 3.65
C ASN A 476 -17.47 5.74 5.11
N ALA A 477 -16.56 6.72 5.28
CA ALA A 477 -16.17 7.24 6.58
C ALA A 477 -17.12 8.36 7.07
N ILE A 478 -17.30 8.46 8.39
CA ILE A 478 -17.98 9.60 9.03
C ILE A 478 -17.17 10.88 8.83
N GLY A 479 -17.85 11.97 8.49
CA GLY A 479 -17.28 13.29 8.20
C GLY A 479 -17.27 13.65 6.72
N GLY A 480 -17.52 12.69 5.82
CA GLY A 480 -17.58 12.89 4.37
C GLY A 480 -18.86 12.29 3.77
N ALA A 481 -19.57 13.06 2.94
CA ALA A 481 -20.87 12.64 2.42
C ALA A 481 -20.74 11.32 1.66
N ALA A 482 -21.67 10.41 1.89
CA ALA A 482 -21.79 9.17 1.14
C ALA A 482 -22.10 9.50 -0.31
N THR A 483 -21.30 8.90 -1.20
CA THR A 483 -21.39 9.05 -2.64
C THR A 483 -21.23 7.68 -3.29
N GLY A 484 -21.59 7.56 -4.57
CA GLY A 484 -21.40 6.33 -5.36
C GLY A 484 -21.99 5.10 -4.67
N PRO A 485 -21.26 3.97 -4.60
CA PRO A 485 -21.76 2.72 -4.02
C PRO A 485 -22.25 2.84 -2.57
N ALA A 486 -21.62 3.71 -1.76
CA ALA A 486 -22.05 3.95 -0.39
C ALA A 486 -23.39 4.70 -0.33
N LEU A 487 -23.60 5.65 -1.25
CA LEU A 487 -24.87 6.35 -1.40
C LEU A 487 -25.97 5.40 -1.89
N ASP A 488 -25.66 4.55 -2.87
CA ASP A 488 -26.60 3.60 -3.46
C ASP A 488 -26.97 2.49 -2.47
N LEU A 489 -25.98 1.90 -1.79
CA LEU A 489 -26.22 0.93 -0.72
C LEU A 489 -26.99 1.58 0.43
N GLY A 490 -26.65 2.82 0.79
CA GLY A 490 -27.41 3.57 1.79
C GLY A 490 -28.86 3.79 1.39
N TRP A 491 -29.15 4.12 0.13
CA TRP A 491 -30.52 4.21 -0.37
C TRP A 491 -31.22 2.86 -0.43
N GLN A 492 -30.54 1.78 -0.81
CA GLN A 492 -31.10 0.42 -0.79
C GLN A 492 -31.52 0.02 0.63
N VAL A 493 -30.60 0.16 1.60
CA VAL A 493 -30.87 -0.14 3.02
C VAL A 493 -31.99 0.74 3.56
N THR A 494 -31.95 2.05 3.29
CA THR A 494 -32.93 3.00 3.80
C THR A 494 -34.33 2.77 3.20
N ASN A 495 -34.41 2.45 1.90
CA ASN A 495 -35.68 2.14 1.24
C ASN A 495 -36.23 0.79 1.70
N TRP A 496 -35.39 -0.23 1.82
CA TRP A 496 -35.78 -1.52 2.40
C TRP A 496 -36.30 -1.35 3.84
N MET A 497 -35.61 -0.56 4.66
CA MET A 497 -36.06 -0.22 6.01
C MET A 497 -37.40 0.51 6.02
N ARG A 498 -37.60 1.46 5.09
CA ARG A 498 -38.86 2.20 4.94
C ARG A 498 -40.02 1.28 4.53
N GLU A 499 -39.78 0.37 3.58
CA GLU A 499 -40.75 -0.61 3.10
C GLU A 499 -41.20 -1.55 4.23
N HIS A 500 -40.26 -1.95 5.11
CA HIS A 500 -40.51 -2.87 6.22
C HIS A 500 -40.62 -2.17 7.58
N ALA A 501 -40.90 -0.87 7.60
CA ALA A 501 -40.83 -0.03 8.80
C ALA A 501 -41.77 -0.46 9.94
N ASP A 502 -42.88 -1.12 9.62
CA ASP A 502 -43.80 -1.69 10.62
C ASP A 502 -43.23 -2.94 11.27
N THR A 503 -42.70 -3.88 10.48
CA THR A 503 -42.08 -5.11 10.98
C THR A 503 -40.83 -4.80 11.80
N LEU A 504 -39.99 -3.88 11.33
CA LEU A 504 -38.77 -3.45 12.01
C LEU A 504 -39.02 -2.50 13.20
N GLY A 505 -40.26 -2.00 13.34
CA GLY A 505 -40.63 -1.08 14.42
C GLY A 505 -39.97 0.31 14.35
N ILE A 506 -39.64 0.77 13.14
CA ILE A 506 -38.99 2.07 12.88
C ILE A 506 -39.94 3.22 13.19
N ASP A 507 -39.45 4.28 13.83
CA ASP A 507 -40.16 5.54 14.02
C ASP A 507 -39.82 6.52 12.90
N TYR A 508 -38.52 6.79 12.70
CA TYR A 508 -38.02 7.65 11.64
C TYR A 508 -36.61 7.25 11.15
N LEU A 509 -36.30 7.69 9.94
CA LEU A 509 -35.02 7.53 9.23
C LEU A 509 -34.53 8.91 8.81
N ILE A 510 -33.23 9.16 8.91
CA ILE A 510 -32.57 10.35 8.38
C ILE A 510 -31.39 9.91 7.52
N TRP A 511 -31.40 10.29 6.25
CA TRP A 511 -30.35 9.98 5.28
C TRP A 511 -30.29 11.07 4.23
N GLN A 512 -29.09 11.47 3.81
CA GLN A 512 -28.87 12.46 2.75
C GLN A 512 -29.62 13.77 2.95
N ASN A 513 -29.59 14.29 4.18
CA ASN A 513 -30.30 15.52 4.55
C ASN A 513 -31.83 15.42 4.32
N GLN A 514 -32.37 14.21 4.33
CA GLN A 514 -33.80 13.92 4.25
C GLN A 514 -34.26 13.14 5.47
N ILE A 515 -35.50 13.37 5.88
CA ILE A 515 -36.17 12.65 6.96
C ILE A 515 -37.48 12.03 6.49
N TRP A 516 -37.60 10.74 6.72
CA TRP A 516 -38.85 9.98 6.60
C TRP A 516 -39.29 9.49 7.98
N SER A 517 -40.60 9.46 8.23
CA SER A 517 -41.14 9.02 9.52
C SER A 517 -42.48 8.33 9.34
N THR A 518 -42.74 7.28 10.09
CA THR A 518 -44.01 6.53 10.05
C THR A 518 -45.23 7.42 10.29
N ALA A 519 -45.12 8.39 11.20
CA ALA A 519 -46.20 9.34 11.52
C ALA A 519 -46.60 10.27 10.35
N ARG A 520 -45.76 10.40 9.32
CA ARG A 520 -45.97 11.24 8.13
C ARG A 520 -45.55 10.47 6.87
N ALA A 521 -45.84 9.17 6.84
CA ALA A 521 -45.39 8.27 5.78
C ALA A 521 -45.95 8.62 4.40
N ASP A 522 -47.16 9.20 4.36
CA ASP A 522 -47.88 9.67 3.18
C ASP A 522 -47.21 10.86 2.50
N GLU A 523 -46.38 11.60 3.22
CA GLU A 523 -45.63 12.73 2.68
C GLU A 523 -44.30 12.33 2.04
N GLY A 524 -43.88 11.07 2.16
CA GLY A 524 -42.60 10.59 1.64
C GLY A 524 -41.39 11.25 2.33
N TRP A 525 -40.26 11.31 1.61
CA TRP A 525 -39.04 11.96 2.08
C TRP A 525 -39.21 13.48 2.11
N ARG A 526 -38.76 14.10 3.20
CA ARG A 526 -38.82 15.56 3.37
C ARG A 526 -37.45 16.11 3.75
N PRO A 527 -37.15 17.38 3.45
CA PRO A 527 -35.91 18.01 3.88
C PRO A 527 -35.71 17.93 5.40
N TYR A 528 -34.50 17.60 5.84
CA TYR A 528 -34.07 17.63 7.24
C TYR A 528 -33.30 18.92 7.51
N GLU A 529 -33.92 19.93 8.11
CA GLU A 529 -33.36 21.30 8.17
C GLU A 529 -32.48 21.59 9.41
N ARG A 530 -31.95 20.57 10.11
CA ARG A 530 -31.25 20.76 11.40
C ARG A 530 -29.72 20.75 11.34
N GLY A 531 -29.11 20.31 10.23
CA GLY A 531 -27.66 20.17 10.11
C GLY A 531 -26.96 21.35 9.41
N THR A 532 -25.72 21.62 9.79
CA THR A 532 -24.87 22.65 9.15
C THR A 532 -23.63 22.09 8.47
N ASP A 533 -23.27 20.86 8.79
CA ASP A 533 -22.14 20.11 8.22
C ASP A 533 -22.63 18.73 7.77
N VAL A 534 -21.77 18.01 7.05
CA VAL A 534 -22.06 16.69 6.46
C VAL A 534 -22.66 15.72 7.49
N THR A 535 -22.04 15.61 8.66
CA THR A 535 -22.46 14.66 9.69
C THR A 535 -23.76 15.08 10.36
N THR A 536 -23.92 16.36 10.72
CA THR A 536 -25.18 16.84 11.32
C THR A 536 -26.35 16.86 10.33
N ARG A 537 -26.06 16.85 9.02
CA ARG A 537 -27.04 16.66 7.93
C ARG A 537 -27.32 15.19 7.61
N HIS A 538 -26.59 14.26 8.20
CA HIS A 538 -26.69 12.81 7.92
C HIS A 538 -26.43 12.51 6.44
N ASP A 539 -25.51 13.27 5.84
CA ASP A 539 -25.08 13.05 4.45
C ASP A 539 -24.04 11.91 4.39
N ASP A 540 -23.48 11.47 5.50
CA ASP A 540 -22.41 10.46 5.64
C ASP A 540 -22.83 9.21 6.42
N HIS A 541 -23.97 9.20 7.09
CA HIS A 541 -24.54 8.02 7.74
C HIS A 541 -26.06 8.04 7.72
N LEU A 542 -26.66 6.85 7.66
CA LEU A 542 -28.07 6.66 7.92
C LEU A 542 -28.27 6.68 9.44
N HIS A 543 -29.14 7.57 9.93
CA HIS A 543 -29.64 7.49 11.29
C HIS A 543 -31.03 6.87 11.31
N VAL A 544 -31.20 5.81 12.09
CA VAL A 544 -32.49 5.15 12.32
C VAL A 544 -32.87 5.22 13.78
N THR A 545 -34.13 5.54 14.06
CA THR A 545 -34.71 5.45 15.39
C THR A 545 -35.90 4.50 15.37
N VAL A 546 -35.96 3.59 16.35
CA VAL A 546 -37.10 2.70 16.57
C VAL A 546 -38.10 3.31 17.56
N ARG A 547 -39.38 2.98 17.39
CA ARG A 547 -40.45 3.47 18.27
C ARG A 547 -40.18 3.02 19.70
N ALA A 548 -40.69 3.77 20.68
CA ALA A 548 -40.97 3.17 22.00
C ALA A 548 -42.08 2.12 21.85
N GLY A 549 -42.13 1.11 22.70
CA GLY A 549 -43.33 0.28 22.81
C GLY A 549 -44.57 1.11 23.15
N SER A 550 -45.72 0.58 22.73
CA SER A 550 -47.06 1.09 23.04
C SER A 550 -47.42 0.89 24.50
#